data_AF-A0A8J6Z2V0-F1
#
_entry.id   AF-A0A8J6Z2V0-F1
#
_cell.length_a   1.000
_cell.length_b   1.000
_cell.length_c   1.000
_cell.angle_alpha   90.00
_cell.angle_beta   90.00
_cell.angle_gamma   90.00
#
_symmetry.space_group_name_H-M   'P 1'
#
loop_
_entity.id
_entity.type
_entity.pdbx_description
1 polymer ?
#
loop_
_entity_poly.entity_id
_entity_poly.type
_entity_poly.pdbx_seq_one_letter_code
_entity_poly.pdbx_strand_id
1 'polypeptide(L)'
;MAVVERETGKPNVTEMIDQLVAKAHQALQEFMKLDQEEIDRIVKEMAIAGLNRHMELARLAVEETGRGVYEDKIIKNIFATEYIYHNIKYDKTVGVIRENPYEGIVEIAEPVGVIAGVTPVTNPTSTTMFKSLIAMKTRNPIIFAFHPSAQLCSAEAAKTVRDAAIKAGAPENCIQWIETPSIEATQALMNHKGVALVLATGGSAMVKA
;
A
#
# COMPACT_ATOMS: atom_id res chain seq x y z
N MET A 1 -50.60 -11.88 -5.29
CA MET A 1 -49.48 -11.07 -4.79
C MET A 1 -48.26 -11.96 -4.73
N ALA A 2 -47.38 -11.87 -5.72
CA ALA A 2 -46.08 -12.55 -5.67
C ALA A 2 -45.17 -11.72 -4.78
N VAL A 3 -44.68 -12.33 -3.70
CA VAL A 3 -43.65 -11.75 -2.84
C VAL A 3 -42.36 -11.76 -3.65
N VAL A 4 -41.91 -10.58 -4.08
CA VAL A 4 -40.58 -10.41 -4.67
C VAL A 4 -39.59 -10.50 -3.51
N GLU A 5 -38.94 -11.64 -3.36
CA GLU A 5 -37.77 -11.78 -2.49
C GLU A 5 -36.70 -10.80 -3.00
N ARG A 6 -36.39 -9.77 -2.20
CA ARG A 6 -35.20 -8.96 -2.40
C ARG A 6 -34.00 -9.84 -2.08
N GLU A 7 -33.30 -10.32 -3.10
CA GLU A 7 -31.92 -10.77 -2.96
C GLU A 7 -31.12 -9.63 -2.32
N THR A 8 -30.70 -9.83 -1.08
CA THR A 8 -29.83 -8.91 -0.37
C THR A 8 -28.45 -8.99 -1.02
N GLY A 9 -28.12 -7.91 -1.73
CA GLY A 9 -27.12 -7.89 -2.80
C GLY A 9 -25.70 -8.17 -2.34
N LYS A 10 -25.01 -9.04 -3.08
CA LYS A 10 -23.56 -9.05 -3.09
C LYS A 10 -23.07 -7.66 -3.54
N PRO A 11 -22.10 -7.04 -2.87
CA PRO A 11 -21.51 -5.80 -3.36
C PRO A 11 -20.96 -6.03 -4.77
N ASN A 12 -21.32 -5.16 -5.70
CA ASN A 12 -20.80 -5.21 -7.06
C ASN A 12 -19.29 -4.95 -7.00
N VAL A 13 -18.49 -5.98 -7.29
CA VAL A 13 -17.02 -5.93 -7.19
C VAL A 13 -16.47 -4.81 -8.06
N THR A 14 -17.01 -4.62 -9.25
CA THR A 14 -16.59 -3.55 -10.17
C THR A 14 -16.80 -2.18 -9.55
N GLU A 15 -18.01 -1.91 -9.02
CA GLU A 15 -18.30 -0.62 -8.39
C GLU A 15 -17.41 -0.35 -7.17
N MET A 16 -17.11 -1.38 -6.37
CA MET A 16 -16.19 -1.26 -5.25
C MET A 16 -14.77 -0.87 -5.71
N ILE A 17 -14.24 -1.54 -6.74
CA ILE A 17 -12.90 -1.23 -7.28
C ILE A 17 -12.88 0.16 -7.91
N ASP A 18 -13.89 0.53 -8.69
CA ASP A 18 -14.01 1.84 -9.32
C ASP A 18 -13.97 2.96 -8.27
N GLN A 19 -14.68 2.77 -7.14
CA GLN A 19 -14.68 3.73 -6.03
C GLN A 19 -13.30 3.85 -5.36
N LEU A 20 -12.62 2.72 -5.09
CA LEU A 20 -11.28 2.74 -4.49
C LEU A 20 -10.28 3.47 -5.41
N VAL A 21 -10.34 3.19 -6.71
CA VAL A 21 -9.44 3.82 -7.69
C VAL A 21 -9.76 5.30 -7.89
N ALA A 22 -11.03 5.69 -7.92
CA ALA A 22 -11.43 7.10 -8.00
C ALA A 22 -10.89 7.90 -6.80
N LYS A 23 -11.03 7.36 -5.57
CA LYS A 23 -10.46 7.97 -4.35
C LYS A 23 -8.94 8.02 -4.40
N ALA A 24 -8.28 6.98 -4.93
CA ALA A 24 -6.83 6.97 -5.08
C ALA A 24 -6.36 8.04 -6.07
N HIS A 25 -7.07 8.27 -7.17
CA HIS A 25 -6.74 9.36 -8.10
C HIS A 25 -6.90 10.74 -7.47
N GLN A 26 -7.92 10.94 -6.63
CA GLN A 26 -8.05 12.19 -5.87
C GLN A 26 -6.85 12.40 -4.93
N ALA A 27 -6.46 11.35 -4.18
CA ALA A 27 -5.27 11.39 -3.34
C ALA A 27 -3.99 11.66 -4.15
N LEU A 28 -3.85 11.11 -5.35
CA LEU A 28 -2.72 11.37 -6.24
C LEU A 28 -2.60 12.86 -6.59
N GLN A 29 -3.73 13.52 -6.92
CA GLN A 29 -3.73 14.96 -7.21
C GLN A 29 -3.35 15.81 -6.00
N GLU A 30 -3.71 15.37 -4.80
CA GLU A 30 -3.30 16.04 -3.55
C GLU A 30 -1.81 15.83 -3.26
N PHE A 31 -1.28 14.63 -3.50
CA PHE A 31 0.15 14.36 -3.38
C PHE A 31 1.04 15.24 -4.26
N MET A 32 0.55 15.64 -5.44
CA MET A 32 1.31 16.52 -6.34
C MET A 32 1.55 17.93 -5.78
N LYS A 33 0.81 18.33 -4.72
CA LYS A 33 0.96 19.62 -4.05
C LYS A 33 2.03 19.59 -2.97
N LEU A 34 2.45 18.40 -2.54
CA LEU A 34 3.40 18.23 -1.44
C LEU A 34 4.85 18.34 -1.94
N ASP A 35 5.68 19.01 -1.14
CA ASP A 35 7.11 19.13 -1.40
C ASP A 35 7.91 17.92 -0.85
N GLN A 36 9.24 17.93 -1.08
CA GLN A 36 10.11 16.84 -0.63
C GLN A 36 10.14 16.69 0.90
N GLU A 37 10.14 17.81 1.65
CA GLU A 37 10.23 17.78 3.11
C GLU A 37 8.95 17.24 3.74
N GLU A 38 7.79 17.58 3.16
CA GLU A 38 6.50 17.04 3.57
C GLU A 38 6.42 15.54 3.33
N ILE A 39 6.86 15.05 2.16
CA ILE A 39 6.93 13.62 1.87
C ILE A 39 7.89 12.90 2.81
N ASP A 40 9.06 13.48 3.08
CA ASP A 40 10.05 12.89 3.98
C ASP A 40 9.52 12.78 5.41
N ARG A 41 8.78 13.81 5.88
CA ARG A 41 8.08 13.80 7.17
C ARG A 41 7.03 12.69 7.22
N ILE A 42 6.19 12.56 6.20
CA ILE A 42 5.16 11.52 6.13
C ILE A 42 5.78 10.12 6.23
N VAL A 43 6.80 9.84 5.41
CA VAL A 43 7.44 8.51 5.37
C VAL A 43 8.14 8.20 6.69
N LYS A 44 8.74 9.20 7.35
CA LYS A 44 9.33 9.04 8.68
C LYS A 44 8.30 8.64 9.72
N GLU A 45 7.17 9.34 9.81
CA GLU A 45 6.11 9.05 10.78
C GLU A 45 5.49 7.66 10.54
N MET A 46 5.32 7.27 9.27
CA MET A 46 4.89 5.91 8.92
C MET A 46 5.87 4.83 9.40
N ALA A 47 7.18 5.05 9.19
CA ALA A 47 8.20 4.09 9.59
C ALA A 47 8.24 3.93 11.10
N ILE A 48 8.17 5.03 11.85
CA ILE A 48 8.10 5.02 13.32
C ILE A 48 6.83 4.30 13.81
N ALA A 49 5.66 4.57 13.20
CA ALA A 49 4.42 3.92 13.59
C ALA A 49 4.45 2.40 13.37
N GLY A 50 4.94 1.95 12.21
CA GLY A 50 5.12 0.53 11.92
C GLY A 50 6.16 -0.12 12.83
N LEU A 51 7.28 0.57 13.11
CA LEU A 51 8.29 0.11 14.04
C LEU A 51 7.72 -0.02 15.46
N ASN A 52 6.97 0.94 15.99
CA ASN A 52 6.42 0.86 17.34
C ASN A 52 5.47 -0.34 17.53
N ARG A 53 4.78 -0.76 16.47
CA ARG A 53 3.82 -1.89 16.50
C ARG A 53 4.38 -3.20 15.95
N HIS A 54 5.68 -3.28 15.68
CA HIS A 54 6.32 -4.45 15.06
C HIS A 54 6.01 -5.78 15.76
N MET A 55 5.99 -5.79 17.10
CA MET A 55 5.63 -6.96 17.92
C MET A 55 4.15 -7.33 17.79
N GLU A 56 3.24 -6.37 17.98
CA GLU A 56 1.80 -6.61 17.89
C GLU A 56 1.40 -7.16 16.51
N LEU A 57 1.90 -6.55 15.44
CA LEU A 57 1.64 -6.97 14.07
C LEU A 57 2.22 -8.36 13.78
N ALA A 58 3.39 -8.68 14.32
CA ALA A 58 3.98 -10.02 14.19
C ALA A 58 3.10 -11.08 14.85
N ARG A 59 2.55 -10.79 16.05
CA ARG A 59 1.64 -11.69 16.76
C ARG A 59 0.37 -11.92 15.96
N LEU A 60 -0.28 -10.85 15.50
CA LEU A 60 -1.50 -10.94 14.67
C LEU A 60 -1.25 -11.78 13.41
N ALA A 61 -0.10 -11.63 12.77
CA ALA A 61 0.23 -12.41 11.59
C ALA A 61 0.43 -13.90 11.91
N VAL A 62 1.05 -14.27 13.04
CA VAL A 62 1.16 -15.70 13.42
C VAL A 62 -0.22 -16.27 13.78
N GLU A 63 -1.01 -15.54 14.58
CA GLU A 63 -2.33 -15.97 15.05
C GLU A 63 -3.32 -16.17 13.89
N GLU A 64 -3.38 -15.24 12.94
CA GLU A 64 -4.30 -15.34 11.80
C GLU A 64 -3.84 -16.39 10.79
N THR A 65 -2.55 -16.40 10.44
CA THR A 65 -2.07 -17.24 9.32
C THR A 65 -1.71 -18.66 9.74
N GLY A 66 -1.46 -18.89 11.04
CA GLY A 66 -0.90 -20.15 11.57
C GLY A 66 0.49 -20.48 11.04
N ARG A 67 1.24 -19.49 10.51
CA ARG A 67 2.50 -19.71 9.77
C ARG A 67 3.64 -18.87 10.30
N GLY A 68 4.80 -19.51 10.44
CA GLY A 68 6.08 -18.88 10.78
C GLY A 68 6.31 -18.75 12.28
N VAL A 69 7.43 -18.12 12.62
CA VAL A 69 7.88 -17.90 14.01
C VAL A 69 7.65 -16.43 14.36
N TYR A 70 7.18 -16.17 15.58
CA TYR A 70 6.84 -14.83 16.05
C TYR A 70 8.05 -13.88 16.01
N GLU A 71 9.17 -14.32 16.55
CA GLU A 71 10.45 -13.60 16.61
C GLU A 71 10.99 -13.28 15.22
N ASP A 72 10.87 -14.21 14.27
CA ASP A 72 11.28 -13.95 12.88
C ASP A 72 10.39 -12.92 12.20
N LYS A 73 9.09 -12.89 12.52
CA LYS A 73 8.16 -11.87 11.99
C LYS A 73 8.39 -10.50 12.61
N ILE A 74 8.82 -10.41 13.87
CA ILE A 74 9.30 -9.17 14.50
C ILE A 74 10.45 -8.60 13.66
N ILE A 75 11.47 -9.42 13.37
CA ILE A 75 12.64 -9.00 12.59
C ILE A 75 12.21 -8.53 11.19
N LYS A 76 11.31 -9.27 10.52
CA LYS A 76 10.77 -8.88 9.22
C LYS A 76 10.03 -7.54 9.25
N ASN A 77 9.27 -7.27 10.32
CA ASN A 77 8.57 -6.01 10.49
C ASN A 77 9.55 -4.85 10.70
N ILE A 78 10.56 -5.02 11.56
CA ILE A 78 11.64 -4.03 11.77
C ILE A 78 12.38 -3.76 10.46
N PHE A 79 12.71 -4.81 9.70
CA PHE A 79 13.37 -4.66 8.40
C PHE A 79 12.50 -3.85 7.44
N ALA A 80 11.21 -4.19 7.32
CA ALA A 80 10.30 -3.50 6.41
C ALA A 80 10.04 -2.04 6.76
N THR A 81 10.31 -1.61 7.99
CA THR A 81 10.12 -0.22 8.44
C THR A 81 11.44 0.51 8.59
N GLU A 82 12.19 0.25 9.66
CA GLU A 82 13.41 0.97 10.03
C GLU A 82 14.48 0.88 8.95
N TYR A 83 14.78 -0.35 8.49
CA TYR A 83 15.86 -0.55 7.53
C TYR A 83 15.51 0.07 6.17
N ILE A 84 14.27 -0.10 5.71
CA ILE A 84 13.78 0.50 4.46
C ILE A 84 13.77 2.03 4.54
N TYR A 85 13.28 2.61 5.64
CA TYR A 85 13.31 4.05 5.86
C TYR A 85 14.73 4.59 5.75
N HIS A 86 15.70 3.95 6.42
CA HIS A 86 17.09 4.35 6.36
C HIS A 86 17.70 4.24 4.95
N ASN A 87 17.20 3.32 4.13
CA ASN A 87 17.65 3.15 2.76
C ASN A 87 17.11 4.25 1.82
N ILE A 88 15.87 4.71 2.01
CA ILE A 88 15.20 5.62 1.06
C ILE A 88 15.09 7.07 1.53
N LYS A 89 15.39 7.38 2.80
CA LYS A 89 15.09 8.70 3.38
C LYS A 89 15.74 9.89 2.67
N TYR A 90 16.90 9.69 2.04
CA TYR A 90 17.62 10.76 1.33
C TYR A 90 17.38 10.78 -0.19
N ASP A 91 16.58 9.85 -0.71
CA ASP A 91 16.27 9.80 -2.13
C ASP A 91 15.41 10.99 -2.51
N LYS A 92 15.78 11.70 -3.58
CA LYS A 92 14.96 12.77 -4.15
C LYS A 92 13.89 12.15 -5.04
N THR A 93 12.63 12.48 -4.78
CA THR A 93 11.45 11.91 -5.45
C THR A 93 10.43 13.00 -5.85
N VAL A 94 10.74 14.27 -5.58
CA VAL A 94 9.90 15.42 -5.87
C VAL A 94 10.66 16.43 -6.73
N GLY A 95 10.08 16.81 -7.86
CA GLY A 95 10.65 17.84 -8.75
C GLY A 95 11.95 17.39 -9.40
N VAL A 96 12.90 18.33 -9.52
CA VAL A 96 14.22 18.05 -10.13
C VAL A 96 15.07 17.21 -9.19
N ILE A 97 15.42 16.00 -9.62
CA ILE A 97 16.20 15.05 -8.82
C ILE A 97 17.68 15.06 -9.19
N ARG A 98 18.00 15.43 -10.43
CA ARG A 98 19.37 15.51 -10.94
C ARG A 98 19.46 16.54 -12.06
N GLU A 99 20.55 17.31 -12.06
CA GLU A 99 20.92 18.23 -13.14
C GLU A 99 22.35 17.91 -13.59
N ASN A 100 22.56 17.74 -14.89
CA ASN A 100 23.88 17.63 -15.51
C ASN A 100 24.08 18.80 -16.49
N PRO A 101 24.72 19.90 -16.07
CA PRO A 101 24.92 21.07 -16.91
C PRO A 101 25.88 20.81 -18.09
N TYR A 102 26.77 19.82 -17.99
CA TYR A 102 27.71 19.49 -19.06
C TYR A 102 27.03 18.79 -20.23
N GLU A 103 26.04 17.95 -19.94
CA GLU A 103 25.23 17.26 -20.95
C GLU A 103 23.92 18.01 -21.29
N GLY A 104 23.59 19.06 -20.52
CA GLY A 104 22.33 19.79 -20.66
C GLY A 104 21.09 18.95 -20.27
N ILE A 105 21.25 17.99 -19.36
CA ILE A 105 20.19 17.04 -18.96
C ILE A 105 19.64 17.42 -17.59
N VAL A 106 18.32 17.44 -17.47
CA VAL A 106 17.59 17.59 -16.20
C VAL A 106 16.65 16.40 -16.04
N GLU A 107 16.74 15.72 -14.90
CA GLU A 107 15.84 14.62 -14.55
C GLU A 107 14.80 15.11 -13.54
N ILE A 108 13.52 14.92 -13.87
CA ILE A 108 12.38 15.32 -13.04
C ILE A 108 11.61 14.06 -12.64
N ALA A 109 11.34 13.92 -11.34
CA ALA A 109 10.58 12.79 -10.82
C ALA A 109 9.07 13.02 -10.91
N GLU A 110 8.38 12.06 -11.52
CA GLU A 110 6.92 11.98 -11.60
C GLU A 110 6.44 10.65 -11.00
N PRO A 111 5.39 10.64 -10.14
CA PRO A 111 4.79 9.40 -9.66
C PRO A 111 4.24 8.59 -10.84
N VAL A 112 4.30 7.25 -10.73
CA VAL A 112 3.71 6.37 -11.75
C VAL A 112 2.18 6.46 -11.75
N GLY A 113 1.57 6.71 -10.60
CA GLY A 113 0.12 6.81 -10.41
C GLY A 113 -0.40 5.93 -9.28
N VAL A 114 -1.60 5.38 -9.46
CA VAL A 114 -2.19 4.46 -8.47
C VAL A 114 -1.53 3.08 -8.57
N ILE A 115 -1.06 2.56 -7.44
CA ILE A 115 -0.43 1.24 -7.34
C ILE A 115 -1.43 0.21 -6.82
N ALA A 116 -1.51 -0.95 -7.46
CA ALA A 116 -2.15 -2.13 -6.89
C ALA A 116 -1.11 -3.01 -6.17
N GLY A 117 -1.25 -3.15 -4.85
CA GLY A 117 -0.37 -3.96 -4.02
C GLY A 117 -0.96 -5.33 -3.71
N VAL A 118 -0.40 -6.41 -4.28
CA VAL A 118 -0.79 -7.78 -3.91
C VAL A 118 0.17 -8.34 -2.87
N THR A 119 -0.35 -8.92 -1.79
CA THR A 119 0.47 -9.42 -0.67
C THR A 119 0.32 -10.94 -0.47
N PRO A 120 1.38 -11.64 -0.05
CA PRO A 120 1.32 -13.07 0.21
C PRO A 120 0.93 -13.36 1.67
N VAL A 121 0.39 -14.56 1.91
CA VAL A 121 0.13 -15.09 3.26
C VAL A 121 1.41 -15.26 4.11
N THR A 122 2.59 -15.36 3.48
CA THR A 122 3.86 -15.63 4.17
C THR A 122 4.45 -14.42 4.88
N ASN A 123 4.30 -13.23 4.27
CA ASN A 123 4.84 -11.96 4.77
C ASN A 123 3.77 -10.85 4.73
N PRO A 124 2.61 -11.02 5.39
CA PRO A 124 1.47 -10.13 5.22
C PRO A 124 1.77 -8.71 5.72
N THR A 125 2.16 -8.57 6.99
CA THR A 125 2.39 -7.26 7.63
C THR A 125 3.60 -6.54 7.06
N SER A 126 4.73 -7.24 6.92
CA SER A 126 5.99 -6.64 6.46
C SER A 126 5.90 -6.20 4.99
N THR A 127 5.27 -6.99 4.11
CA THR A 127 5.08 -6.59 2.70
C THR A 127 4.17 -5.38 2.59
N THR A 128 3.09 -5.32 3.39
CA THR A 128 2.19 -4.17 3.43
C THR A 128 2.93 -2.91 3.85
N MET A 129 3.66 -2.93 4.97
CA MET A 129 4.41 -1.76 5.43
C MET A 129 5.50 -1.33 4.45
N PHE A 130 6.27 -2.29 3.91
CA PHE A 130 7.30 -2.03 2.90
C PHE A 130 6.72 -1.32 1.68
N LYS A 131 5.66 -1.88 1.08
CA LYS A 131 5.03 -1.32 -0.12
C LYS A 131 4.41 0.05 0.16
N SER A 132 3.80 0.24 1.32
CA SER A 132 3.28 1.55 1.73
C SER A 132 4.39 2.60 1.81
N LEU A 133 5.51 2.30 2.46
CA LEU A 133 6.61 3.27 2.62
C LEU A 133 7.19 3.71 1.28
N ILE A 134 7.51 2.77 0.39
CA ILE A 134 8.09 3.11 -0.92
C ILE A 134 7.08 3.82 -1.85
N ALA A 135 5.78 3.49 -1.73
CA ALA A 135 4.73 4.15 -2.50
C ALA A 135 4.57 5.61 -2.04
N MET A 136 4.51 5.85 -0.72
CA MET A 136 4.40 7.21 -0.18
C MET A 136 5.63 8.05 -0.47
N LYS A 137 6.84 7.47 -0.34
CA LYS A 137 8.10 8.16 -0.68
C LYS A 137 8.12 8.66 -2.13
N THR A 138 7.41 7.99 -3.02
CA THR A 138 7.34 8.33 -4.44
C THR A 138 6.03 9.00 -4.85
N ARG A 139 5.22 9.49 -3.89
CA ARG A 139 3.94 10.19 -4.13
C ARG A 139 2.87 9.35 -4.84
N ASN A 140 2.88 8.04 -4.63
CA ASN A 140 1.92 7.12 -5.24
C ASN A 140 0.91 6.59 -4.21
N PRO A 141 -0.39 6.84 -4.36
CA PRO A 141 -1.42 6.12 -3.63
C PRO A 141 -1.38 4.63 -3.93
N ILE A 142 -1.66 3.80 -2.93
CA ILE A 142 -1.65 2.34 -3.06
C ILE A 142 -2.96 1.72 -2.57
N ILE A 143 -3.49 0.78 -3.35
CA ILE A 143 -4.66 -0.04 -3.01
C ILE A 143 -4.19 -1.49 -2.86
N PHE A 144 -4.42 -2.08 -1.71
CA PHE A 144 -4.02 -3.46 -1.47
C PHE A 144 -5.12 -4.49 -1.76
N ALA A 145 -4.70 -5.58 -2.39
CA ALA A 145 -5.40 -6.84 -2.40
C ALA A 145 -4.66 -7.82 -1.48
N PHE A 146 -5.19 -8.06 -0.29
CA PHE A 146 -4.58 -8.99 0.65
C PHE A 146 -5.02 -10.43 0.38
N HIS A 147 -4.14 -11.37 0.73
CA HIS A 147 -4.51 -12.77 0.71
C HIS A 147 -5.63 -13.05 1.75
N PRO A 148 -6.70 -13.78 1.41
CA PRO A 148 -7.84 -13.99 2.32
C PRO A 148 -7.45 -14.55 3.70
N SER A 149 -6.49 -15.48 3.75
CA SER A 149 -5.95 -16.05 4.99
C SER A 149 -5.02 -15.13 5.81
N ALA A 150 -4.86 -13.87 5.41
CA ALA A 150 -4.03 -12.88 6.10
C ALA A 150 -4.63 -11.47 6.01
N GLN A 151 -5.95 -11.38 5.83
CA GLN A 151 -6.67 -10.13 5.58
C GLN A 151 -6.56 -9.18 6.77
N LEU A 152 -6.79 -9.67 7.99
CA LEU A 152 -6.90 -8.85 9.19
C LEU A 152 -5.55 -8.28 9.61
N CYS A 153 -4.51 -9.10 9.69
CA CYS A 153 -3.17 -8.64 10.05
C CYS A 153 -2.61 -7.68 9.00
N SER A 154 -2.89 -7.90 7.71
CA SER A 154 -2.48 -6.99 6.64
C SER A 154 -3.23 -5.66 6.69
N ALA A 155 -4.55 -5.69 6.91
CA ALA A 155 -5.35 -4.49 7.07
C ALA A 155 -4.91 -3.67 8.29
N GLU A 156 -4.58 -4.32 9.40
CA GLU A 156 -4.09 -3.64 10.59
C GLU A 156 -2.71 -2.99 10.37
N ALA A 157 -1.82 -3.64 9.61
CA ALA A 157 -0.56 -3.05 9.21
C ALA A 157 -0.76 -1.84 8.28
N ALA A 158 -1.64 -1.95 7.27
CA ALA A 158 -1.97 -0.85 6.36
C ALA A 158 -2.59 0.33 7.12
N LYS A 159 -3.54 0.06 8.01
CA LYS A 159 -4.18 1.06 8.87
C LYS A 159 -3.17 1.79 9.74
N THR A 160 -2.24 1.06 10.37
CA THR A 160 -1.18 1.64 11.21
C THR A 160 -0.39 2.72 10.47
N VAL A 161 0.12 2.39 9.29
CA VAL A 161 0.95 3.33 8.52
C VAL A 161 0.10 4.40 7.83
N ARG A 162 -1.13 4.09 7.39
CA ARG A 162 -2.05 5.07 6.82
C ARG A 162 -2.41 6.15 7.82
N ASP A 163 -2.84 5.77 9.02
CA ASP A 163 -3.31 6.72 10.02
C ASP A 163 -2.14 7.63 10.47
N ALA A 164 -0.92 7.09 10.54
CA ALA A 164 0.30 7.89 10.75
C ALA A 164 0.60 8.84 9.59
N ALA A 165 0.47 8.39 8.34
CA ALA A 165 0.66 9.20 7.15
C ALA A 165 -0.31 10.38 7.11
N ILE A 166 -1.61 10.12 7.33
CA ILE A 166 -2.66 11.15 7.32
C ILE A 166 -2.39 12.18 8.42
N LYS A 167 -2.03 11.73 9.63
CA LYS A 167 -1.66 12.63 10.73
C LYS A 167 -0.45 13.52 10.39
N ALA A 168 0.46 13.05 9.55
CA ALA A 168 1.64 13.78 9.10
C ALA A 168 1.39 14.71 7.90
N GLY A 169 0.19 14.67 7.31
CA GLY A 169 -0.26 15.52 6.21
C GLY A 169 -0.54 14.79 4.88
N ALA A 170 -0.54 13.45 4.86
CA ALA A 170 -0.89 12.71 3.66
C ALA A 170 -2.41 12.76 3.36
N PRO A 171 -2.82 12.64 2.09
CA PRO A 171 -4.22 12.49 1.69
C PRO A 171 -4.93 11.32 2.41
N GLU A 172 -6.22 11.49 2.72
CA GLU A 172 -7.02 10.48 3.45
C GLU A 172 -7.00 9.10 2.77
N ASN A 173 -7.06 9.08 1.44
CA ASN A 173 -7.16 7.86 0.63
C ASN A 173 -5.80 7.41 0.05
N CYS A 174 -4.69 7.82 0.68
CA CYS A 174 -3.33 7.47 0.24
C CYS A 174 -3.03 5.96 0.30
N ILE A 175 -3.62 5.25 1.27
CA ILE A 175 -3.50 3.81 1.44
C ILE A 175 -4.90 3.25 1.64
N GLN A 176 -5.29 2.34 0.75
CA GLN A 176 -6.60 1.70 0.74
C GLN A 176 -6.42 0.18 0.60
N TRP A 177 -7.48 -0.59 0.82
CA TRP A 177 -7.48 -2.03 0.58
C TRP A 177 -8.89 -2.54 0.30
N ILE A 178 -8.97 -3.71 -0.33
CA ILE A 178 -10.22 -4.44 -0.53
C ILE A 178 -10.65 -5.04 0.82
N GLU A 179 -11.79 -4.63 1.36
CA GLU A 179 -12.27 -5.10 2.66
C GLU A 179 -12.69 -6.57 2.65
N THR A 180 -13.36 -7.00 1.56
CA THR A 180 -13.81 -8.39 1.38
C THR A 180 -13.02 -9.02 0.23
N PRO A 181 -11.92 -9.74 0.51
CA PRO A 181 -11.02 -10.22 -0.53
C PRO A 181 -11.66 -11.33 -1.36
N SER A 182 -11.53 -11.23 -2.68
CA SER A 182 -11.90 -12.29 -3.62
C SER A 182 -10.93 -12.32 -4.82
N ILE A 183 -10.88 -13.45 -5.52
CA ILE A 183 -10.08 -13.57 -6.75
C ILE A 183 -10.57 -12.56 -7.79
N GLU A 184 -11.89 -12.44 -7.93
CA GLU A 184 -12.54 -11.47 -8.82
C GLU A 184 -12.15 -10.04 -8.48
N ALA A 185 -12.17 -9.64 -7.21
CA ALA A 185 -11.79 -8.28 -6.80
C ALA A 185 -10.29 -8.00 -7.02
N THR A 186 -9.44 -9.01 -6.80
CA THR A 186 -8.00 -8.88 -7.06
C THR A 186 -7.73 -8.69 -8.55
N GLN A 187 -8.37 -9.49 -9.41
CA GLN A 187 -8.24 -9.39 -10.86
C GLN A 187 -8.82 -8.07 -11.38
N ALA A 188 -9.98 -7.65 -10.88
CA ALA A 188 -10.59 -6.38 -11.22
C ALA A 188 -9.66 -5.21 -10.87
N LEU A 189 -9.06 -5.21 -9.67
CA LEU A 189 -8.11 -4.18 -9.29
C LEU A 189 -6.86 -4.17 -10.17
N MET A 190 -6.25 -5.34 -10.41
CA MET A 190 -5.02 -5.46 -11.22
C MET A 190 -5.22 -5.00 -12.67
N ASN A 191 -6.41 -5.22 -13.24
CA ASN A 191 -6.74 -4.89 -14.61
C ASN A 191 -7.50 -3.56 -14.76
N HIS A 192 -7.73 -2.84 -13.66
CA HIS A 192 -8.48 -1.59 -13.70
C HIS A 192 -7.68 -0.49 -14.42
N LYS A 193 -8.32 0.23 -15.36
CA LYS A 193 -7.64 1.22 -16.23
C LYS A 193 -6.98 2.39 -15.48
N GLY A 194 -7.45 2.70 -14.27
CA GLY A 194 -6.87 3.72 -13.39
C GLY A 194 -5.69 3.24 -12.53
N VAL A 195 -5.35 1.95 -12.57
CA VAL A 195 -4.14 1.42 -11.92
C VAL A 195 -2.97 1.52 -12.90
N ALA A 196 -1.90 2.18 -12.48
CA ALA A 196 -0.73 2.42 -13.32
C ALA A 196 0.36 1.35 -13.15
N LEU A 197 0.44 0.73 -11.96
CA LEU A 197 1.45 -0.28 -11.65
C LEU A 197 0.90 -1.33 -10.71
N VAL A 198 1.18 -2.60 -11.00
CA VAL A 198 0.90 -3.72 -10.11
C VAL A 198 2.19 -4.19 -9.45
N LEU A 199 2.22 -4.16 -8.11
CA LEU A 199 3.27 -4.80 -7.32
C LEU A 199 2.76 -6.15 -6.82
N ALA A 200 2.97 -7.20 -7.61
CA ALA A 200 2.52 -8.55 -7.27
C ALA A 200 3.58 -9.33 -6.47
N THR A 201 3.27 -9.71 -5.23
CA THR A 201 4.12 -10.60 -4.43
C THR A 201 3.30 -11.81 -3.99
N GLY A 202 3.57 -12.97 -4.58
CA GLY A 202 2.77 -14.17 -4.35
C GLY A 202 3.34 -15.38 -5.10
N GLY A 203 2.56 -16.46 -5.16
CA GLY A 203 2.92 -17.64 -5.96
C GLY A 203 2.94 -17.34 -7.47
N SER A 204 3.56 -18.24 -8.24
CA SER A 204 3.73 -18.09 -9.69
C SER A 204 2.45 -17.81 -10.46
N ALA A 205 1.32 -18.40 -10.03
CA ALA A 205 0.01 -18.13 -10.62
C ALA A 205 -0.44 -16.67 -10.44
N MET A 206 -0.17 -16.06 -9.29
CA MET A 206 -0.52 -14.66 -9.01
C MET A 206 0.32 -13.69 -9.83
N VAL A 207 1.58 -14.04 -10.10
CA VAL A 207 2.50 -13.20 -10.87
C VAL A 207 2.16 -13.20 -12.37
N LYS A 208 1.54 -14.27 -12.88
CA LYS A 208 1.14 -14.40 -14.30
C LYS A 208 -0.23 -13.78 -14.61
N ALA A 209 -1.01 -13.44 -13.59
CA ALA A 209 -2.40 -13.00 -13.69
C ALA A 209 -2.53 -11.55 -14.16
#